data_AF-A0AAW5KNH3-F1
#
_entry.id   AF-A0AAW5KNH3-F1
#
_cell.length_a   1.000
_cell.length_b   1.000
_cell.length_c   1.000
_cell.angle_alpha   90.00
_cell.angle_beta   90.00
_cell.angle_gamma   90.00
#
_symmetry.space_group_name_H-M   'P 1'
#
loop_
_entity.id
_entity.type
_entity.pdbx_description
1 polymer ?
#
loop_
_entity_poly.entity_id
_entity_poly.type
_entity_poly.pdbx_seq_one_letter_code
_entity_poly.pdbx_strand_id
1 'polypeptide(L)'
;MSKKDEKDINISKLDKSLEGQGLLEDADDAEYERTLAQQRREAEERERQVLEQAEAERRECERQEEKERERRLAQERIELMKLKSGVIDESESSIKEEHDQIRELHGFEKVQNFFYHNKVWIIFTIFIIAVAAFIFIDAARREKADLTVLMIANNGLETRQEELEEFFEKYTDDLDGNGYVHVEVIMIPLNSHSDDYQQQNVNSTKFLAQLQGGESILVITDSNTDEEFKSIMTPELPKEFPNNKYVDDMGMSWNMEIMAKELNFENMPNDIHLSMRTPVKTLGDSKETMQENYDKAFKVFKRIVDDMTEKAIEAGDKGLTTEPVHYDDSSLESSDSTESSENK
;
A
#
# COMPACT_ATOMS: atom_id res chain seq x y z
N MET A 1 -12.66 -36.42 -12.43
CA MET A 1 -13.29 -36.98 -13.66
C MET A 1 -14.80 -37.03 -13.47
N SER A 2 -15.54 -36.60 -14.50
CA SER A 2 -17.00 -36.70 -14.77
C SER A 2 -17.98 -36.17 -13.72
N LYS A 3 -18.69 -35.06 -13.99
CA LYS A 3 -19.81 -34.81 -14.93
C LYS A 3 -21.16 -35.36 -14.44
N LYS A 4 -22.13 -34.44 -14.37
CA LYS A 4 -23.50 -34.54 -13.86
C LYS A 4 -24.41 -34.18 -15.03
N ASP A 5 -25.34 -35.05 -15.42
CA ASP A 5 -26.33 -34.81 -16.48
C ASP A 5 -27.75 -34.66 -15.91
N GLU A 6 -28.52 -33.86 -16.61
CA GLU A 6 -29.74 -33.14 -16.24
C GLU A 6 -31.02 -33.91 -16.67
N LYS A 7 -32.16 -33.61 -16.02
CA LYS A 7 -33.44 -34.33 -16.13
C LYS A 7 -34.39 -33.72 -17.18
N ASP A 8 -34.92 -34.58 -18.05
CA ASP A 8 -36.11 -34.35 -18.88
C ASP A 8 -37.43 -34.45 -18.10
N ILE A 9 -38.42 -33.60 -18.43
CA ILE A 9 -39.84 -33.86 -18.14
C ILE A 9 -40.69 -33.45 -19.34
N ASN A 10 -41.45 -34.43 -19.85
CA ASN A 10 -42.35 -34.32 -20.99
C ASN A 10 -43.81 -34.12 -20.53
N ILE A 11 -44.55 -33.39 -21.36
CA ILE A 11 -45.84 -32.75 -21.12
C ILE A 11 -46.96 -33.72 -21.53
N SER A 12 -47.84 -34.10 -20.60
CA SER A 12 -49.16 -34.60 -20.95
C SER A 12 -50.15 -34.45 -19.79
N LYS A 13 -51.37 -33.99 -20.13
CA LYS A 13 -52.59 -33.89 -19.30
C LYS A 13 -52.66 -32.67 -18.36
N LEU A 14 -53.49 -31.69 -18.73
CA LEU A 14 -54.81 -31.56 -18.11
C LEU A 14 -55.69 -30.61 -18.93
N ASP A 15 -56.73 -31.22 -19.51
CA ASP A 15 -57.88 -30.60 -20.16
C ASP A 15 -58.98 -30.40 -19.09
N LYS A 16 -59.83 -29.39 -19.29
CA LYS A 16 -61.19 -29.22 -18.74
C LYS A 16 -61.43 -29.15 -17.23
N SER A 17 -61.97 -28.00 -16.81
CA SER A 17 -63.24 -27.96 -16.08
C SER A 17 -63.82 -26.54 -16.09
N LEU A 18 -64.64 -26.27 -17.10
CA LEU A 18 -65.58 -25.17 -17.21
C LEU A 18 -66.95 -25.74 -16.81
N GLU A 19 -67.60 -25.19 -15.79
CA GLU A 19 -69.03 -25.33 -15.47
C GLU A 19 -69.28 -24.29 -14.37
N GLY A 20 -70.12 -23.26 -14.47
CA GLY A 20 -71.25 -22.99 -15.35
C GLY A 20 -72.32 -22.39 -14.44
N GLN A 21 -72.67 -21.12 -14.61
CA GLN A 21 -73.94 -20.56 -14.12
C GLN A 21 -74.26 -19.31 -14.91
N GLY A 22 -75.49 -19.27 -15.41
CA GLY A 22 -75.87 -18.54 -16.61
C GLY A 22 -76.09 -17.05 -16.40
N LEU A 23 -76.15 -16.35 -17.52
CA LEU A 23 -76.89 -15.11 -17.62
C LEU A 23 -77.55 -15.10 -19.01
N LEU A 24 -78.87 -14.96 -19.01
CA LEU A 24 -79.63 -14.54 -20.17
C LEU A 24 -79.22 -13.10 -20.47
N GLU A 25 -78.50 -12.87 -21.55
CA GLU A 25 -78.21 -11.54 -22.09
C GLU A 25 -78.51 -11.53 -23.60
N ASP A 26 -79.06 -10.41 -24.06
CA ASP A 26 -79.99 -10.31 -25.16
C ASP A 26 -79.36 -10.55 -26.54
N ALA A 27 -80.11 -11.18 -27.45
CA ALA A 27 -79.63 -11.64 -28.76
C ALA A 27 -79.07 -10.54 -29.68
N ASP A 28 -79.33 -9.26 -29.39
CA ASP A 28 -78.86 -8.11 -30.17
C ASP A 28 -77.40 -7.72 -29.83
N ASP A 29 -76.91 -8.00 -28.61
CA ASP A 29 -75.53 -7.68 -28.20
C ASP A 29 -74.51 -8.69 -28.76
N ALA A 30 -74.90 -9.96 -28.91
CA ALA A 30 -74.06 -11.01 -29.47
C ALA A 30 -73.77 -10.83 -30.98
N GLU A 31 -74.66 -10.19 -31.73
CA GLU A 31 -74.45 -9.89 -33.15
C GLU A 31 -73.51 -8.69 -33.35
N TYR A 32 -73.60 -7.67 -32.48
CA TYR A 32 -72.67 -6.53 -32.47
C TYR A 32 -71.24 -6.96 -32.14
N GLU A 33 -71.05 -7.84 -31.15
CA GLU A 33 -69.71 -8.35 -30.83
C GLU A 33 -69.10 -9.19 -31.96
N ARG A 34 -69.91 -10.00 -32.66
CA ARG A 34 -69.45 -10.80 -33.82
C ARG A 34 -69.01 -9.92 -34.98
N THR A 35 -69.78 -8.87 -35.31
CA THR A 35 -69.44 -7.95 -36.39
C THR A 35 -68.19 -7.13 -36.07
N LEU A 36 -68.02 -6.67 -34.82
CA LEU A 36 -66.82 -5.97 -34.37
C LEU A 36 -65.59 -6.90 -34.41
N ALA A 37 -65.73 -8.17 -34.01
CA ALA A 37 -64.67 -9.16 -34.08
C ALA A 37 -64.29 -9.52 -35.53
N GLN A 38 -65.24 -9.48 -36.47
CA GLN A 38 -64.98 -9.70 -37.89
C GLN A 38 -64.25 -8.48 -38.51
N GLN A 39 -64.69 -7.26 -38.20
CA GLN A 39 -63.98 -6.04 -38.63
C GLN A 39 -62.55 -5.96 -38.08
N ARG A 40 -62.32 -6.37 -36.82
CA ARG A 40 -60.97 -6.42 -36.24
C ARG A 40 -60.07 -7.43 -36.95
N ARG A 41 -60.58 -8.62 -37.28
CA ARG A 41 -59.82 -9.62 -38.04
C ARG A 41 -59.48 -9.15 -39.45
N GLU A 42 -60.42 -8.54 -40.15
CA GLU A 42 -60.16 -7.96 -41.48
C GLU A 42 -59.17 -6.78 -41.44
N ALA A 43 -59.22 -5.96 -40.38
CA ALA A 43 -58.26 -4.87 -40.19
C ALA A 43 -56.85 -5.42 -39.91
N GLU A 44 -56.73 -6.44 -39.04
CA GLU A 44 -55.46 -7.08 -38.72
C GLU A 44 -54.86 -7.81 -39.94
N GLU A 45 -55.67 -8.46 -40.77
CA GLU A 45 -55.22 -9.07 -42.03
C GLU A 45 -54.73 -8.02 -43.04
N ARG A 46 -55.42 -6.89 -43.18
CA ARG A 46 -54.97 -5.78 -44.03
C ARG A 46 -53.67 -5.17 -43.51
N GLU A 47 -53.55 -5.00 -42.20
CA GLU A 47 -52.34 -4.46 -41.58
C GLU A 47 -51.14 -5.40 -41.75
N ARG A 48 -51.35 -6.72 -41.64
CA ARG A 48 -50.34 -7.74 -41.96
C ARG A 48 -49.93 -7.70 -43.43
N GLN A 49 -50.88 -7.56 -44.37
CA GLN A 49 -50.56 -7.46 -45.79
C GLN A 49 -49.75 -6.20 -46.13
N VAL A 50 -50.08 -5.06 -45.51
CA VAL A 50 -49.33 -3.81 -45.71
C VAL A 50 -47.91 -3.92 -45.13
N LEU A 51 -47.75 -4.52 -43.95
CA LEU A 51 -46.44 -4.77 -43.36
C LEU A 51 -45.59 -5.71 -44.22
N GLU A 52 -46.19 -6.78 -44.75
CA GLU A 52 -45.50 -7.74 -45.61
C GLU A 52 -45.09 -7.12 -46.96
N GLN A 53 -45.93 -6.27 -47.55
CA GLN A 53 -45.57 -5.49 -48.75
C GLN A 53 -44.46 -4.48 -48.46
N ALA A 54 -44.53 -3.76 -47.33
CA ALA A 54 -43.50 -2.81 -46.94
C ALA A 54 -42.14 -3.48 -46.64
N GLU A 55 -42.16 -4.68 -46.04
CA GLU A 55 -40.94 -5.49 -45.88
C GLU A 55 -40.39 -5.98 -47.22
N ALA A 56 -41.24 -6.42 -48.14
CA ALA A 56 -40.83 -6.86 -49.47
C ALA A 56 -40.20 -5.70 -50.28
N GLU A 57 -40.80 -4.51 -50.27
CA GLU A 57 -40.26 -3.32 -50.92
C GLU A 57 -38.90 -2.90 -50.32
N ARG A 58 -38.75 -2.94 -48.99
CA ARG A 58 -37.47 -2.67 -48.33
C ARG A 58 -36.37 -3.64 -48.77
N ARG A 59 -36.68 -4.94 -48.83
CA ARG A 59 -35.74 -5.97 -49.31
C ARG A 59 -35.38 -5.78 -50.78
N GLU A 60 -36.31 -5.29 -51.60
CA GLU A 60 -36.03 -4.97 -53.01
C GLU A 60 -35.15 -3.74 -53.17
N CYS A 61 -35.42 -2.68 -52.40
CA CYS A 61 -34.62 -1.47 -52.40
C CYS A 61 -33.19 -1.75 -51.91
N GLU A 62 -33.03 -2.53 -50.84
CA GLU A 62 -31.71 -2.93 -50.32
C GLU A 62 -30.93 -3.76 -51.36
N ARG A 63 -31.58 -4.70 -52.05
CA ARG A 63 -30.96 -5.45 -53.16
C ARG A 63 -30.59 -4.57 -54.35
N GLN A 64 -31.33 -3.51 -54.64
CA GLN A 64 -30.99 -2.57 -55.70
C GLN A 64 -29.78 -1.72 -55.30
N GLU A 65 -29.75 -1.20 -54.08
CA GLU A 65 -28.62 -0.45 -53.54
C GLU A 65 -27.34 -1.27 -53.50
N GLU A 66 -27.40 -2.54 -53.07
CA GLU A 66 -26.24 -3.44 -53.09
C GLU A 66 -25.71 -3.64 -54.51
N LYS A 67 -26.61 -3.88 -55.49
CA LYS A 67 -26.22 -4.01 -56.90
C LYS A 67 -25.61 -2.74 -57.46
N GLU A 68 -26.10 -1.56 -57.06
CA GLU A 68 -25.51 -0.28 -57.46
C GLU A 68 -24.14 -0.05 -56.82
N ARG A 69 -23.99 -0.36 -55.53
CA ARG A 69 -22.69 -0.30 -54.84
C ARG A 69 -21.68 -1.24 -55.48
N GLU A 70 -22.09 -2.48 -55.76
CA GLU A 70 -21.22 -3.48 -56.39
C GLU A 70 -20.81 -3.06 -57.81
N ARG A 71 -21.74 -2.47 -58.59
CA ARG A 71 -21.42 -1.88 -59.90
C ARG A 71 -20.45 -0.71 -59.79
N ARG A 72 -20.63 0.20 -58.82
CA ARG A 72 -19.70 1.32 -58.58
C ARG A 72 -18.32 0.80 -58.21
N LEU A 73 -18.22 -0.14 -57.27
CA LEU A 73 -16.96 -0.77 -56.88
C LEU A 73 -16.28 -1.52 -58.02
N ALA A 74 -17.05 -2.22 -58.86
CA ALA A 74 -16.51 -2.89 -60.04
C ALA A 74 -15.97 -1.88 -61.05
N GLN A 75 -16.65 -0.75 -61.24
CA GLN A 75 -16.22 0.31 -62.14
C GLN A 75 -14.97 1.03 -61.62
N GLU A 76 -14.93 1.38 -60.33
CA GLU A 76 -13.75 1.91 -59.66
C GLU A 76 -12.55 0.95 -59.76
N ARG A 77 -12.78 -0.37 -59.59
CA ARG A 77 -11.72 -1.38 -59.78
C ARG A 77 -11.23 -1.45 -61.23
N ILE A 78 -12.14 -1.38 -62.21
CA ILE A 78 -11.75 -1.38 -63.63
C ILE A 78 -10.96 -0.10 -63.95
N GLU A 79 -11.38 1.05 -63.44
CA GLU A 79 -10.66 2.32 -63.61
C GLU A 79 -9.28 2.28 -62.95
N LEU A 80 -9.17 1.77 -61.72
CA LEU A 80 -7.88 1.54 -61.04
C LEU A 80 -6.98 0.58 -61.83
N MET A 81 -7.54 -0.50 -62.40
CA MET A 81 -6.78 -1.43 -63.23
C MET A 81 -6.32 -0.78 -64.55
N LYS A 82 -7.16 0.06 -65.17
CA LYS A 82 -6.82 0.82 -66.39
C LYS A 82 -5.78 1.91 -66.13
N LEU A 83 -5.84 2.57 -64.98
CA LEU A 83 -4.84 3.53 -64.51
C LEU A 83 -3.50 2.80 -64.27
N LYS A 84 -3.52 1.67 -63.57
CA LYS A 84 -2.34 0.85 -63.28
C LYS A 84 -1.70 0.26 -64.54
N SER A 85 -2.49 -0.08 -65.57
CA SER A 85 -1.98 -0.59 -66.84
C SER A 85 -1.57 0.51 -67.85
N GLY A 86 -1.72 1.79 -67.49
CA GLY A 86 -1.32 2.93 -68.30
C GLY A 86 -2.21 3.19 -69.52
N VAL A 87 -3.45 2.72 -69.51
CA VAL A 87 -4.42 2.88 -70.62
C VAL A 87 -5.17 4.22 -70.54
N ILE A 88 -5.17 4.88 -69.38
CA ILE A 88 -5.75 6.21 -69.13
C ILE A 88 -4.66 7.05 -68.42
N ASP A 89 -4.51 8.32 -68.80
CA ASP A 89 -3.61 9.27 -68.14
C ASP A 89 -4.29 9.87 -66.88
N GLU A 90 -3.53 10.21 -65.84
CA GLU A 90 -4.06 10.65 -64.52
C GLU A 90 -5.02 11.84 -64.63
N SER A 91 -4.87 12.66 -65.68
CA SER A 91 -5.70 13.84 -65.96
C SER A 91 -7.17 13.55 -66.32
N GLU A 92 -7.51 12.33 -66.76
CA GLU A 92 -8.90 11.93 -67.06
C GLU A 92 -9.59 11.23 -65.87
N SER A 93 -8.89 11.03 -64.75
CA SER A 93 -9.43 10.37 -63.55
C SER A 93 -10.20 11.34 -62.64
N SER A 94 -11.29 10.87 -62.01
CA SER A 94 -12.08 11.63 -61.04
C SER A 94 -11.47 11.62 -59.62
N ILE A 95 -10.39 10.86 -59.42
CA ILE A 95 -9.68 10.70 -58.16
C ILE A 95 -8.39 11.53 -58.27
N LYS A 96 -8.45 12.79 -57.82
CA LYS A 96 -7.26 13.64 -57.71
C LYS A 96 -6.56 13.36 -56.39
N GLU A 97 -5.39 12.72 -56.42
CA GLU A 97 -4.46 12.75 -55.29
C GLU A 97 -3.72 14.08 -55.30
N GLU A 98 -4.20 15.05 -54.52
CA GLU A 98 -3.49 16.29 -54.25
C GLU A 98 -2.38 16.01 -53.24
N HIS A 99 -1.16 15.81 -53.71
CA HIS A 99 0.02 15.79 -52.85
C HIS A 99 0.32 17.23 -52.40
N ASP A 100 -0.18 17.61 -51.22
CA ASP A 100 0.18 18.86 -50.56
C ASP A 100 1.71 18.96 -50.43
N GLN A 101 2.29 19.95 -51.09
CA GLN A 101 3.73 20.22 -51.01
C GLN A 101 4.09 20.59 -49.57
N ILE A 102 5.08 19.90 -49.00
CA ILE A 102 5.56 20.13 -47.63
C ILE A 102 6.15 21.54 -47.54
N ARG A 103 5.37 22.48 -46.99
CA ARG A 103 5.80 23.86 -46.72
C ARG A 103 6.97 23.83 -45.73
N GLU A 104 8.13 24.37 -46.11
CA GLU A 104 9.27 24.49 -45.21
C GLU A 104 8.96 25.49 -44.08
N LEU A 105 8.62 24.97 -42.89
CA LEU A 105 8.34 25.81 -41.72
C LEU A 105 9.64 26.46 -41.22
N HIS A 106 9.61 27.77 -40.94
CA HIS A 106 10.78 28.53 -40.48
C HIS A 106 10.50 29.24 -39.13
N GLY A 107 11.50 29.27 -38.24
CA GLY A 107 11.43 30.00 -36.97
C GLY A 107 10.41 29.45 -35.96
N PHE A 108 9.59 30.34 -35.39
CA PHE A 108 8.61 30.01 -34.34
C PHE A 108 7.50 29.04 -34.79
N GLU A 109 7.20 28.99 -36.10
CA GLU A 109 6.24 28.02 -36.64
C GLU A 109 6.73 26.57 -36.49
N LYS A 110 8.05 26.32 -36.56
CA LYS A 110 8.64 24.98 -36.27
C LYS A 110 8.44 24.57 -34.82
N VAL A 111 8.56 25.53 -33.90
CA VAL A 111 8.38 25.29 -32.46
C VAL A 111 6.92 24.98 -32.16
N GLN A 112 5.97 25.77 -32.69
CA GLN A 112 4.55 25.46 -32.55
C GLN A 112 4.16 24.12 -33.18
N ASN A 113 4.68 23.80 -34.37
CA ASN A 113 4.42 22.51 -35.01
C ASN A 113 4.99 21.33 -34.21
N PHE A 114 6.18 21.51 -33.61
CA PHE A 114 6.77 20.54 -32.70
C PHE A 114 5.91 20.31 -31.46
N PHE A 115 5.47 21.37 -30.77
CA PHE A 115 4.56 21.24 -29.63
C PHE A 115 3.21 20.64 -30.05
N TYR A 116 2.67 20.98 -31.23
CA TYR A 116 1.38 20.49 -31.70
C TYR A 116 1.39 18.97 -31.97
N HIS A 117 2.43 18.47 -32.63
CA HIS A 117 2.56 17.04 -32.93
C HIS A 117 3.08 16.24 -31.74
N ASN A 118 3.96 16.82 -30.91
CA ASN A 118 4.54 16.12 -29.77
C ASN A 118 3.81 16.40 -28.45
N LYS A 119 2.68 17.12 -28.43
CA LYS A 119 1.95 17.47 -27.19
C LYS A 119 1.71 16.26 -26.27
N VAL A 120 1.33 15.11 -26.83
CA VAL A 120 1.08 13.89 -26.06
C VAL A 120 2.37 13.38 -25.43
N TRP A 121 3.46 13.32 -26.22
CA TRP A 121 4.78 12.92 -25.73
C TRP A 121 5.35 13.90 -24.70
N ILE A 122 5.16 15.21 -24.88
CA ILE A 122 5.59 16.25 -23.95
C ILE A 122 4.83 16.12 -22.62
N ILE A 123 3.50 15.96 -22.66
CA ILE A 123 2.69 15.75 -21.46
C ILE A 123 3.13 14.47 -20.74
N PHE A 124 3.37 13.39 -21.49
CA PHE A 124 3.85 12.13 -20.93
C PHE A 124 5.24 12.27 -20.28
N THR A 125 6.18 12.96 -20.93
CA THR A 125 7.49 13.24 -20.37
C THR A 125 7.39 14.11 -19.10
N ILE A 126 6.56 15.14 -19.11
CA ILE A 126 6.32 15.98 -17.92
C ILE A 126 5.73 15.14 -16.78
N PHE A 127 4.78 14.25 -17.08
CA PHE A 127 4.20 13.34 -16.10
C PHE A 127 5.27 12.40 -15.51
N ILE A 128 6.13 11.79 -16.34
CA ILE A 128 7.23 10.96 -15.84
C ILE A 128 8.19 11.77 -14.96
N ILE A 129 8.56 12.98 -15.36
CA ILE A 129 9.41 13.87 -14.57
C ILE A 129 8.73 14.21 -13.23
N ALA A 130 7.43 14.48 -13.24
CA ALA A 130 6.67 14.77 -12.02
C ALA A 130 6.62 13.55 -11.08
N VAL A 131 6.40 12.34 -11.62
CA VAL A 131 6.42 11.10 -10.83
C VAL A 131 7.82 10.83 -10.28
N ALA A 132 8.86 10.99 -11.11
CA ALA A 132 10.24 10.82 -10.67
C ALA A 132 10.57 11.83 -9.56
N ALA A 133 10.24 13.12 -9.75
CA ALA A 133 10.42 14.16 -8.74
C ALA A 133 9.64 13.84 -7.46
N PHE A 134 8.41 13.34 -7.56
CA PHE A 134 7.64 12.90 -6.41
C PHE A 134 8.33 11.76 -5.66
N ILE A 135 8.81 10.73 -6.35
CA ILE A 135 9.56 9.62 -5.73
C ILE A 135 10.85 10.12 -5.08
N PHE A 136 11.60 11.02 -5.73
CA PHE A 136 12.82 11.59 -5.13
C PHE A 136 12.53 12.43 -3.89
N ILE A 137 11.47 13.23 -3.91
CA ILE A 137 11.05 14.02 -2.75
C ILE A 137 10.58 13.10 -1.62
N ASP A 138 9.79 12.07 -1.94
CA ASP A 138 9.30 11.09 -0.96
C ASP A 138 10.47 10.29 -0.35
N ALA A 139 11.40 9.80 -1.17
CA ALA A 139 12.59 9.08 -0.71
C ALA A 139 13.50 9.97 0.17
N ALA A 140 13.77 11.20 -0.26
CA ALA A 140 14.60 12.13 0.51
C ALA A 140 13.97 12.55 1.85
N ARG A 141 12.64 12.55 1.94
CA ARG A 141 11.92 12.81 3.21
C ARG A 141 11.92 11.58 4.13
N ARG A 142 11.81 10.37 3.58
CA ARG A 142 11.89 9.12 4.36
C ARG A 142 13.26 8.82 4.93
N GLU A 143 14.33 9.35 4.33
CA GLU A 143 15.72 9.01 4.71
C GLU A 143 16.12 9.47 6.12
N LYS A 144 15.36 10.37 6.77
CA LYS A 144 15.68 10.82 8.12
C LYS A 144 14.51 10.60 9.08
N ALA A 145 14.71 9.73 10.06
CA ALA A 145 13.79 9.60 11.17
C ALA A 145 13.82 10.86 12.06
N ASP A 146 12.67 11.25 12.62
CA ASP A 146 12.56 12.33 13.59
C ASP A 146 13.25 11.95 14.91
N LEU A 147 13.18 10.67 15.26
CA LEU A 147 13.78 10.09 16.45
C LEU A 147 14.36 8.72 16.10
N THR A 148 15.58 8.48 16.57
CA THR A 148 16.20 7.15 16.51
C THR A 148 16.31 6.59 17.92
N VAL A 149 15.74 5.41 18.13
CA VAL A 149 15.81 4.66 19.38
C VAL A 149 16.70 3.44 19.18
N LEU A 150 17.66 3.26 20.06
CA LEU A 150 18.57 2.14 20.02
C LEU A 150 18.10 1.05 20.99
N MET A 151 17.93 -0.18 20.57
CA MET A 151 17.60 -1.29 21.47
C MET A 151 18.80 -2.22 21.59
N ILE A 152 19.41 -2.30 22.77
CA ILE A 152 20.56 -3.17 23.04
C ILE A 152 20.24 -4.39 23.90
N ALA A 153 19.04 -4.43 24.48
CA ALA A 153 18.52 -5.57 25.22
C ALA A 153 18.17 -6.75 24.30
N ASN A 154 18.21 -7.96 24.85
CA ASN A 154 17.82 -9.20 24.17
C ASN A 154 16.64 -9.86 24.91
N ASN A 155 15.53 -9.15 24.98
CA ASN A 155 14.46 -9.41 25.94
C ASN A 155 13.13 -9.84 25.28
N GLY A 156 13.15 -10.28 24.02
CA GLY A 156 11.98 -10.67 23.24
C GLY A 156 11.34 -9.51 22.45
N LEU A 157 11.75 -8.26 22.72
CA LEU A 157 11.28 -7.09 21.97
C LEU A 157 11.79 -7.05 20.52
N GLU A 158 12.78 -7.87 20.15
CA GLU A 158 13.30 -7.97 18.78
C GLU A 158 12.25 -8.39 17.75
N THR A 159 11.16 -9.01 18.21
CA THR A 159 10.03 -9.39 17.35
C THR A 159 8.95 -8.32 17.23
N ARG A 160 9.15 -7.17 17.89
CA ARG A 160 8.13 -6.12 18.09
C ARG A 160 8.59 -4.74 17.65
N GLN A 161 9.36 -4.70 16.56
CA GLN A 161 9.91 -3.45 16.06
C GLN A 161 8.81 -2.47 15.66
N GLU A 162 7.81 -2.95 14.92
CA GLU A 162 6.69 -2.13 14.45
C GLU A 162 5.90 -1.56 15.63
N GLU A 163 5.59 -2.37 16.65
CA GLU A 163 4.89 -1.87 17.85
C GLU A 163 5.71 -0.84 18.64
N LEU A 164 7.04 -0.99 18.69
CA LEU A 164 7.92 -0.01 19.32
C LEU A 164 7.94 1.30 18.52
N GLU A 165 8.09 1.23 17.20
CA GLU A 165 8.08 2.41 16.32
C GLU A 165 6.74 3.15 16.46
N GLU A 166 5.61 2.46 16.33
CA GLU A 166 4.28 3.02 16.53
C GLU A 166 4.11 3.62 17.94
N PHE A 167 4.65 2.96 18.97
CA PHE A 167 4.61 3.49 20.33
C PHE A 167 5.35 4.82 20.45
N PHE A 168 6.57 4.93 19.94
CA PHE A 168 7.33 6.19 20.01
C PHE A 168 6.78 7.28 19.08
N GLU A 169 6.22 6.92 17.93
CA GLU A 169 5.59 7.85 16.99
C GLU A 169 4.41 8.58 17.64
N LYS A 170 3.66 7.95 18.57
CA LYS A 170 2.57 8.61 19.33
C LYS A 170 3.02 9.83 20.13
N TYR A 171 4.29 9.88 20.55
CA TYR A 171 4.84 10.95 21.41
C TYR A 171 5.77 11.91 20.67
N THR A 172 6.14 11.58 19.44
CA THR A 172 7.09 12.32 18.62
C THR A 172 6.35 13.31 17.73
N ASP A 173 6.79 14.56 17.72
CA ASP A 173 6.29 15.55 16.76
C ASP A 173 7.12 15.47 15.47
N ASP A 174 6.64 16.08 14.38
CA ASP A 174 7.43 16.30 13.16
C ASP A 174 8.58 17.28 13.49
N LEU A 175 9.78 16.73 13.69
CA LEU A 175 10.98 17.46 14.15
C LEU A 175 11.77 18.05 12.98
N ASP A 176 11.60 17.53 11.77
CA ASP A 176 12.30 17.99 10.56
C ASP A 176 11.42 18.88 9.64
N GLY A 177 10.12 18.96 9.91
CA GLY A 177 9.14 19.77 9.20
C GLY A 177 8.73 19.19 7.84
N ASN A 178 8.92 17.88 7.62
CA ASN A 178 8.64 17.23 6.34
C ASN A 178 7.15 16.84 6.18
N GLY A 179 6.35 16.94 7.25
CA GLY A 179 4.93 16.60 7.32
C GLY A 179 4.61 15.13 7.65
N TYR A 180 5.61 14.33 8.01
CA TYR A 180 5.54 12.91 8.34
C TYR A 180 6.36 12.65 9.61
N VAL A 181 5.75 12.01 10.61
CA VAL A 181 6.47 11.58 11.81
C VAL A 181 6.97 10.16 11.59
N HIS A 182 8.28 9.95 11.75
CA HIS A 182 8.86 8.63 11.73
C HIS A 182 9.83 8.40 12.88
N VAL A 183 9.67 7.27 13.57
CA VAL A 183 10.66 6.80 14.53
C VAL A 183 11.33 5.54 13.99
N GLU A 184 12.66 5.51 14.01
CA GLU A 184 13.44 4.33 13.67
C GLU A 184 13.90 3.63 14.96
N VAL A 185 13.57 2.35 15.11
CA VAL A 185 14.07 1.51 16.22
C VAL A 185 15.18 0.60 15.70
N ILE A 186 16.43 0.94 16.05
CA ILE A 186 17.61 0.18 15.64
C ILE A 186 17.87 -0.92 16.67
N MET A 187 17.56 -2.15 16.30
CA MET A 187 17.75 -3.33 17.14
C MET A 187 19.17 -3.89 17.00
N ILE A 188 19.96 -3.79 18.07
CA ILE A 188 21.34 -4.29 18.17
C ILE A 188 21.49 -4.99 19.52
N PRO A 189 20.87 -6.17 19.71
CA PRO A 189 21.02 -6.90 20.96
C PRO A 189 22.50 -7.19 21.23
N LEU A 190 23.00 -6.67 22.34
CA LEU A 190 24.37 -6.88 22.79
C LEU A 190 24.36 -8.02 23.80
N ASN A 191 24.42 -9.22 23.26
CA ASN A 191 24.50 -10.46 24.03
C ASN A 191 25.97 -10.78 24.27
N SER A 192 26.46 -10.68 25.50
CA SER A 192 27.79 -11.18 25.87
C SER A 192 27.91 -12.72 25.78
N HIS A 193 26.77 -13.44 25.65
CA HIS A 193 26.68 -14.90 25.85
C HIS A 193 26.06 -15.70 24.68
N SER A 194 25.97 -15.14 23.47
CA SER A 194 25.46 -15.93 22.34
C SER A 194 26.53 -16.83 21.72
N ASP A 195 26.13 -18.04 21.34
CA ASP A 195 26.99 -18.96 20.57
C ASP A 195 27.35 -18.45 19.16
N ASP A 196 26.65 -17.42 18.66
CA ASP A 196 26.91 -16.80 17.36
C ASP A 196 27.89 -15.61 17.48
N TYR A 197 29.18 -15.96 17.54
CA TYR A 197 30.27 -14.98 17.56
C TYR A 197 30.27 -14.04 16.33
N GLN A 198 29.73 -14.47 15.18
CA GLN A 198 29.67 -13.61 14.00
C GLN A 198 28.60 -12.52 14.20
N GLN A 199 27.43 -12.89 14.71
CA GLN A 199 26.37 -11.95 15.01
C GLN A 199 26.78 -10.94 16.09
N GLN A 200 27.48 -11.39 17.14
CA GLN A 200 28.05 -10.49 18.16
C GLN A 200 28.96 -9.43 17.54
N ASN A 201 29.93 -9.83 16.71
CA ASN A 201 30.85 -8.87 16.09
C ASN A 201 30.13 -7.86 15.19
N VAL A 202 29.10 -8.30 14.46
CA VAL A 202 28.25 -7.42 13.66
C VAL A 202 27.51 -6.43 14.56
N ASN A 203 26.90 -6.89 15.64
CA ASN A 203 26.15 -6.06 16.56
C ASN A 203 27.07 -5.06 17.29
N SER A 204 28.21 -5.49 17.80
CA SER A 204 29.22 -4.61 18.40
C SER A 204 29.71 -3.55 17.40
N THR A 205 29.94 -3.92 16.14
CA THR A 205 30.35 -2.97 15.10
C THR A 205 29.25 -1.92 14.83
N LYS A 206 28.00 -2.37 14.71
CA LYS A 206 26.85 -1.47 14.51
C LYS A 206 26.66 -0.54 15.72
N PHE A 207 26.76 -1.08 16.93
CA PHE A 207 26.63 -0.31 18.16
C PHE A 207 27.71 0.77 18.26
N LEU A 208 28.98 0.41 17.99
CA LEU A 208 30.07 1.39 17.96
C LEU A 208 29.85 2.48 16.90
N ALA A 209 29.30 2.14 15.74
CA ALA A 209 28.93 3.13 14.73
C ALA A 209 27.84 4.09 15.25
N GLN A 210 26.84 3.58 15.96
CA GLN A 210 25.79 4.38 16.60
C GLN A 210 26.35 5.28 17.72
N LEU A 211 27.36 4.81 18.47
CA LEU A 211 28.02 5.63 19.49
C LEU A 211 28.86 6.77 18.90
N GLN A 212 29.42 6.56 17.70
CA GLN A 212 30.17 7.60 16.99
C GLN A 212 29.26 8.71 16.44
N GLY A 213 27.96 8.46 16.30
CA GLY A 213 26.95 9.46 15.96
C GLY A 213 26.32 10.10 17.20
N GLY A 214 25.76 11.31 17.02
CA GLY A 214 25.01 12.05 18.03
C GLY A 214 23.48 11.92 17.94
N GLU A 215 22.95 11.08 17.06
CA GLU A 215 21.49 11.01 16.78
C GLU A 215 20.75 10.06 17.73
N SER A 216 21.27 8.87 17.97
CA SER A 216 20.63 7.83 18.81
C SER A 216 20.78 8.15 20.29
N ILE A 217 19.85 8.92 20.86
CA ILE A 217 19.87 9.33 22.28
C ILE A 217 19.12 8.36 23.18
N LEU A 218 17.92 7.92 22.77
CA LEU A 218 17.10 6.99 23.56
C LEU A 218 17.64 5.57 23.38
N VAL A 219 17.76 4.84 24.49
CA VAL A 219 18.28 3.47 24.48
C VAL A 219 17.41 2.55 25.32
N ILE A 220 16.95 1.44 24.76
CA ILE A 220 16.24 0.39 25.48
C ILE A 220 17.25 -0.62 26.00
N THR A 221 17.26 -0.79 27.32
CA THR A 221 18.18 -1.68 28.06
C THR A 221 17.41 -2.63 28.96
N ASP A 222 18.10 -3.62 29.51
CA ASP A 222 17.59 -4.58 30.49
C ASP A 222 18.62 -4.83 31.60
N SER A 223 18.34 -5.76 32.52
CA SER A 223 19.28 -6.10 33.60
C SER A 223 20.57 -6.79 33.12
N ASN A 224 20.55 -7.41 31.92
CA ASN A 224 21.71 -8.08 31.33
C ASN A 224 22.66 -7.13 30.60
N THR A 225 22.30 -5.86 30.46
CA THR A 225 23.14 -4.88 29.79
C THR A 225 24.47 -4.72 30.52
N ASP A 226 25.59 -4.87 29.82
CA ASP A 226 26.93 -4.76 30.42
C ASP A 226 27.18 -3.35 31.02
N GLU A 227 27.92 -3.30 32.14
CA GLU A 227 28.22 -2.05 32.86
C GLU A 227 28.93 -0.98 31.99
N GLU A 228 29.72 -1.41 31.01
CA GLU A 228 30.35 -0.49 30.05
C GLU A 228 29.29 0.29 29.27
N PHE A 229 28.20 -0.36 28.85
CA PHE A 229 27.09 0.28 28.14
C PHE A 229 26.17 1.06 29.08
N LYS A 230 26.10 0.71 30.36
CA LYS A 230 25.41 1.56 31.36
C LYS A 230 26.13 2.87 31.57
N SER A 231 27.47 2.88 31.54
CA SER A 231 28.29 4.06 31.82
C SER A 231 28.10 5.22 30.83
N ILE A 232 27.58 4.94 29.63
CA ILE A 232 27.27 5.96 28.61
C ILE A 232 25.89 6.60 28.80
N MET A 233 25.04 6.04 29.67
CA MET A 233 23.72 6.56 29.98
C MET A 233 23.80 7.69 31.01
N THR A 234 22.79 8.54 31.05
CA THR A 234 22.71 9.65 32.00
C THR A 234 22.03 9.23 33.30
N PRO A 235 22.69 9.36 34.47
CA PRO A 235 22.09 9.07 35.76
C PRO A 235 21.24 10.23 36.29
N GLU A 236 20.99 11.26 35.48
CA GLU A 236 20.36 12.51 35.92
C GLU A 236 18.83 12.49 35.84
N LEU A 237 18.23 11.49 35.17
CA LEU A 237 16.78 11.38 34.97
C LEU A 237 15.98 11.46 36.28
N PRO A 238 16.38 10.84 37.42
CA PRO A 238 15.66 10.97 38.68
C PRO A 238 15.56 12.40 39.22
N LYS A 239 16.51 13.28 38.86
CA LYS A 239 16.49 14.69 39.27
C LYS A 239 15.39 15.46 38.54
N GLU A 240 15.14 15.11 37.28
CA GLU A 240 14.11 15.72 36.43
C GLU A 240 12.69 15.21 36.78
N PHE A 241 12.58 13.99 37.32
CA PHE A 241 11.32 13.35 37.70
C PHE A 241 11.26 13.01 39.20
N PRO A 242 11.30 14.00 40.10
CA PRO A 242 11.35 13.74 41.54
C PRO A 242 10.08 13.04 42.02
N ASN A 243 10.25 11.97 42.81
CA ASN A 243 9.18 11.12 43.35
C ASN A 243 8.43 10.26 42.32
N ASN A 244 8.94 10.12 41.09
CA ASN A 244 8.40 9.13 40.17
C ASN A 244 9.01 7.75 40.49
N LYS A 245 8.18 6.80 40.95
CA LYS A 245 8.63 5.43 41.29
C LYS A 245 9.07 4.60 40.08
N TYR A 246 8.77 5.06 38.87
CA TYR A 246 9.11 4.39 37.61
C TYR A 246 10.35 4.99 36.94
N VAL A 247 11.01 5.98 37.56
CA VAL A 247 12.23 6.58 37.03
C VAL A 247 13.35 6.40 38.05
N ASP A 248 14.43 5.75 37.62
CA ASP A 248 15.65 5.54 38.39
C ASP A 248 16.90 5.97 37.58
N ASP A 249 18.08 5.61 38.08
CA ASP A 249 19.37 5.95 37.46
C ASP A 249 19.62 5.23 36.13
N MET A 250 18.91 4.13 35.88
CA MET A 250 18.90 3.41 34.60
C MET A 250 17.92 4.04 33.61
N GLY A 251 16.88 4.72 34.10
CA GLY A 251 15.96 5.51 33.31
C GLY A 251 14.51 5.20 33.66
N MET A 252 13.63 5.23 32.68
CA MET A 252 12.23 4.88 32.91
C MET A 252 12.06 3.37 32.88
N SER A 253 11.69 2.77 34.01
CA SER A 253 11.28 1.37 34.11
C SER A 253 9.98 1.13 33.35
N TRP A 254 9.97 0.12 32.49
CA TRP A 254 8.80 -0.35 31.75
C TRP A 254 8.01 -1.42 32.50
N ASN A 255 8.32 -1.62 33.78
CA ASN A 255 7.65 -2.56 34.67
C ASN A 255 6.21 -2.11 35.00
N MET A 256 5.34 -2.16 34.00
CA MET A 256 3.94 -1.73 34.02
C MET A 256 3.10 -2.68 33.17
N GLU A 257 1.96 -3.12 33.69
CA GLU A 257 0.99 -3.92 32.92
C GLU A 257 0.45 -3.16 31.71
N ILE A 258 0.29 -1.84 31.84
CA ILE A 258 -0.20 -1.02 30.73
C ILE A 258 0.83 -0.87 29.61
N MET A 259 2.13 -0.83 29.94
CA MET A 259 3.20 -0.82 28.93
C MET A 259 3.20 -2.14 28.14
N ALA A 260 3.10 -3.27 28.84
CA ALA A 260 2.96 -4.58 28.20
C ALA A 260 1.75 -4.63 27.24
N LYS A 261 0.62 -4.00 27.60
CA LYS A 261 -0.56 -3.92 26.73
C LYS A 261 -0.35 -3.01 25.52
N GLU A 262 0.27 -1.83 25.70
CA GLU A 262 0.57 -0.91 24.59
C GLU A 262 1.50 -1.55 23.55
N LEU A 263 2.47 -2.36 23.99
CA LEU A 263 3.41 -3.09 23.13
C LEU A 263 2.88 -4.47 22.68
N ASN A 264 1.63 -4.81 23.02
CA ASN A 264 1.02 -6.11 22.76
C ASN A 264 1.87 -7.31 23.27
N PHE A 265 2.65 -7.10 24.33
CA PHE A 265 3.65 -8.02 24.86
C PHE A 265 3.26 -8.59 26.23
N GLU A 266 2.42 -9.62 26.22
CA GLU A 266 1.85 -10.23 27.43
C GLU A 266 2.92 -10.72 28.43
N ASN A 267 4.00 -11.34 27.93
CA ASN A 267 5.11 -11.85 28.74
C ASN A 267 6.31 -10.90 28.72
N MET A 268 6.08 -9.59 28.75
CA MET A 268 7.17 -8.62 28.79
C MET A 268 7.97 -8.76 30.10
N PRO A 269 9.31 -8.90 30.05
CA PRO A 269 10.17 -8.89 31.24
C PRO A 269 10.02 -7.62 32.07
N ASN A 270 10.17 -7.75 33.39
CA ASN A 270 9.94 -6.67 34.35
C ASN A 270 11.14 -5.76 34.61
N ASP A 271 12.24 -5.95 33.89
CA ASP A 271 13.53 -5.26 34.07
C ASP A 271 13.92 -4.37 32.88
N ILE A 272 13.01 -4.16 31.93
CA ILE A 272 13.24 -3.29 30.78
C ILE A 272 13.24 -1.82 31.21
N HIS A 273 14.23 -1.07 30.73
CA HIS A 273 14.36 0.36 30.96
C HIS A 273 14.52 1.12 29.64
N LEU A 274 13.92 2.31 29.58
CA LEU A 274 14.22 3.31 28.58
C LEU A 274 15.19 4.32 29.18
N SER A 275 16.44 4.27 28.72
CA SER A 275 17.55 5.12 29.13
C SER A 275 17.78 6.25 28.13
N MET A 276 18.58 7.23 28.53
CA MET A 276 19.07 8.29 27.65
C MET A 276 20.60 8.37 27.72
N ARG A 277 21.26 8.52 26.57
CA ARG A 277 22.72 8.72 26.51
C ARG A 277 23.14 10.08 27.03
N THR A 278 24.28 10.11 27.71
CA THR A 278 24.93 11.36 28.13
C THR A 278 25.51 12.10 26.92
N PRO A 279 25.22 13.40 26.73
CA PRO A 279 25.81 14.19 25.64
C PRO A 279 27.33 14.32 25.77
N VAL A 280 28.05 13.80 24.77
CA VAL A 280 29.51 13.82 24.66
C VAL A 280 29.94 14.31 23.29
N LYS A 281 31.21 14.71 23.16
CA LYS A 281 31.79 14.93 21.83
C LYS A 281 32.01 13.57 21.17
N THR A 282 31.40 13.34 20.00
CA THR A 282 31.58 12.11 19.23
C THR A 282 32.57 12.33 18.08
N LEU A 283 32.84 11.30 17.29
CA LEU A 283 33.65 11.45 16.08
C LEU A 283 32.86 12.10 14.94
N GLY A 284 31.55 11.83 14.86
CA GLY A 284 30.66 12.37 13.85
C GLY A 284 30.14 13.77 14.16
N ASP A 285 29.97 14.11 15.44
CA ASP A 285 29.23 15.31 15.86
C ASP A 285 29.91 16.08 17.00
N SER A 286 29.55 17.36 17.09
CA SER A 286 29.94 18.19 18.23
C SER A 286 29.13 17.83 19.48
N LYS A 287 29.65 18.18 20.66
CA LYS A 287 28.91 18.00 21.91
C LYS A 287 27.63 18.83 21.90
N GLU A 288 27.68 20.02 21.31
CA GLU A 288 26.56 20.94 21.15
C GLU A 288 25.45 20.32 20.28
N THR A 289 25.81 19.71 19.15
CA THR A 289 24.86 19.00 18.28
C THR A 289 24.21 17.83 19.01
N MET A 290 25.00 17.02 19.71
CA MET A 290 24.45 15.92 20.52
C MET A 290 23.54 16.42 21.65
N GLN A 291 23.84 17.59 22.23
CA GLN A 291 22.98 18.23 23.24
C GLN A 291 21.65 18.68 22.62
N GLU A 292 21.64 19.24 21.41
CA GLU A 292 20.40 19.60 20.72
C GLU A 292 19.52 18.37 20.46
N ASN A 293 20.13 17.27 20.03
CA ASN A 293 19.43 15.99 19.85
C ASN A 293 18.92 15.44 21.18
N TYR A 294 19.72 15.56 22.25
CA TYR A 294 19.31 15.19 23.60
C TYR A 294 18.09 15.99 24.05
N ASP A 295 18.08 17.30 23.86
CA ASP A 295 16.97 18.17 24.27
C ASP A 295 15.68 17.86 23.49
N LYS A 296 15.80 17.44 22.22
CA LYS A 296 14.65 16.95 21.42
C LYS A 296 14.15 15.62 21.95
N ALA A 297 15.03 14.63 22.11
CA ALA A 297 14.69 13.32 22.64
C ALA A 297 14.11 13.39 24.07
N PHE A 298 14.62 14.30 24.91
CA PHE A 298 14.15 14.50 26.27
C PHE A 298 12.70 14.99 26.32
N LYS A 299 12.26 15.82 25.35
CA LYS A 299 10.85 16.22 25.26
C LYS A 299 9.94 15.01 25.00
N VAL A 300 10.35 14.12 24.10
CA VAL A 300 9.61 12.89 23.81
C VAL A 300 9.62 11.96 25.02
N PHE A 301 10.80 11.72 25.61
CA PHE A 301 10.98 10.93 26.83
C PHE A 301 10.07 11.44 27.96
N LYS A 302 10.05 12.75 28.20
CA LYS A 302 9.22 13.37 29.22
C LYS A 302 7.73 13.12 28.98
N ARG A 303 7.24 13.25 27.74
CA ARG A 303 5.84 12.95 27.41
C ARG A 303 5.48 11.50 27.70
N ILE A 304 6.37 10.57 27.37
CA ILE A 304 6.20 9.14 27.66
C ILE A 304 6.14 8.90 29.16
N VAL A 305 7.09 9.44 29.92
CA VAL A 305 7.14 9.29 31.38
C VAL A 305 5.87 9.85 32.01
N ASP A 306 5.46 11.07 31.66
CA ASP A 306 4.29 11.73 32.24
C ASP A 306 3.00 10.92 31.95
N ASP A 307 2.74 10.55 30.69
CA ASP A 307 1.53 9.81 30.28
C ASP A 307 1.47 8.39 30.86
N MET A 308 2.56 7.63 30.75
CA MET A 308 2.59 6.25 31.23
C MET A 308 2.52 6.18 32.76
N THR A 309 3.14 7.13 33.46
CA THR A 309 3.04 7.23 34.91
C THR A 309 1.61 7.55 35.35
N GLU A 310 0.95 8.50 34.69
CA GLU A 310 -0.44 8.86 34.97
C GLU A 310 -1.35 7.64 34.79
N LYS A 311 -1.28 6.99 33.62
CA LYS A 311 -2.09 5.80 33.33
C LYS A 311 -1.82 4.64 34.30
N ALA A 312 -0.57 4.41 34.68
CA ALA A 312 -0.20 3.37 35.63
C ALA A 312 -0.76 3.66 37.04
N ILE A 313 -0.76 4.92 37.48
CA ILE A 313 -1.36 5.33 38.76
C ILE A 313 -2.88 5.14 38.73
N GLU A 314 -3.54 5.57 37.65
CA GLU A 314 -5.00 5.44 37.48
C GLU A 314 -5.44 3.97 37.46
N ALA A 315 -4.65 3.11 36.81
CA ALA A 315 -4.91 1.68 36.75
C ALA A 315 -4.62 0.94 38.07
N GLY A 316 -3.96 1.60 39.04
CA GLY A 316 -3.47 0.93 40.25
C GLY A 316 -2.42 -0.14 39.95
N ASP A 317 -1.56 0.13 38.97
CA ASP A 317 -0.58 -0.79 38.41
C ASP A 317 0.40 -1.32 39.48
N LYS A 318 0.58 -2.65 39.49
CA LYS A 318 1.41 -3.38 40.45
C LYS A 318 2.78 -3.79 39.89
N GLY A 319 3.05 -3.47 38.62
CA GLY A 319 4.14 -4.02 37.85
C GLY A 319 3.85 -5.41 37.31
N LEU A 320 4.78 -5.87 36.48
CA LEU A 320 4.83 -7.16 35.84
C LEU A 320 5.43 -8.20 36.77
N THR A 321 4.91 -9.43 36.68
CA THR A 321 5.41 -10.59 37.42
C THR A 321 6.35 -11.45 36.59
N THR A 322 6.55 -11.13 35.32
CA THR A 322 7.42 -11.88 34.40
C THR A 322 8.87 -11.66 34.78
N GLU A 323 9.60 -12.74 35.04
CA GLU A 323 11.02 -12.68 35.41
C GLU A 323 11.89 -12.22 34.22
N PRO A 324 13.03 -11.57 34.51
CA PRO A 324 14.04 -11.25 33.51
C PRO A 324 14.51 -12.49 32.73
N VAL A 325 14.93 -12.28 31.48
CA VAL A 325 15.61 -13.32 30.71
C VAL A 325 17.01 -13.51 31.33
N HIS A 326 17.33 -14.71 31.83
CA HIS A 326 18.66 -15.01 32.36
C HIS A 326 19.49 -15.79 31.33
N TYR A 327 20.74 -15.38 31.13
CA TYR A 327 21.72 -16.12 30.34
C TYR A 327 22.66 -16.86 31.29
N ASP A 328 22.73 -18.19 31.19
CA ASP A 328 23.57 -18.99 32.09
C ASP A 328 25.07 -18.76 31.82
N ASP A 329 25.78 -18.22 32.82
CA ASP A 329 27.24 -18.00 32.89
C ASP A 329 28.07 -19.31 32.90
N SER A 330 27.43 -20.47 32.74
CA SER A 330 27.99 -21.77 33.15
C SER A 330 29.00 -22.40 32.20
N SER A 331 29.35 -21.75 31.08
CA SER A 331 30.29 -22.32 30.09
C SER A 331 31.75 -21.88 30.25
N LEU A 332 32.06 -20.97 31.17
CA LEU A 332 33.43 -20.45 31.35
C LEU A 332 34.29 -21.17 32.42
N GLU A 333 33.73 -22.08 33.24
CA GLU A 333 34.47 -22.75 34.32
C GLU A 333 34.91 -24.21 34.06
N SER A 334 34.78 -24.76 32.84
CA SER A 334 35.19 -26.15 32.57
C SER A 334 36.31 -26.30 31.54
N SER A 335 37.44 -25.62 31.74
CA SER A 335 38.68 -26.01 31.06
C SER A 335 39.95 -25.55 31.78
N ASP A 336 40.07 -25.81 33.08
CA ASP A 336 41.40 -25.86 33.69
C ASP A 336 41.51 -26.96 34.74
N SER A 337 41.53 -28.21 34.26
CA SER A 337 42.04 -29.33 35.04
C SER A 337 42.79 -30.28 34.11
N THR A 338 43.91 -29.80 33.56
CA THR A 338 44.94 -30.72 33.04
C THR A 338 45.88 -31.04 34.18
N GLU A 339 45.56 -32.15 34.83
CA GLU A 339 46.37 -32.87 35.79
C GLU A 339 47.81 -33.02 35.26
N SER A 340 48.74 -32.33 35.92
CA SER A 340 50.18 -32.54 35.74
C SER A 340 50.55 -33.88 36.38
N SER A 341 50.46 -34.96 35.61
CA SER A 341 51.09 -36.23 35.99
C SER A 341 52.61 -36.11 35.81
N GLU A 342 53.30 -35.91 36.92
CA GLU A 342 54.75 -35.99 37.04
C GLU A 342 55.25 -37.38 36.59
N ASN A 343 56.17 -37.38 35.62
CA ASN A 343 56.96 -38.55 35.27
C ASN A 343 58.11 -38.69 36.29
N LYS A 344 58.17 -39.83 36.99
CA LYS A 344 59.40 -40.31 37.61
C LYS A 344 59.53 -41.82 37.52
#